data_AF-A0A8J4H9Y2-F1
#
_entry.id   AF-A0A8J4H9Y2-F1
#
_cell.length_a   1.000
_cell.length_b   1.000
_cell.length_c   1.000
_cell.angle_alpha   90.00
_cell.angle_beta   90.00
_cell.angle_gamma   90.00
#
_symmetry.space_group_name_H-M   'P 1'
#
loop_
_entity.id
_entity.type
_entity.pdbx_description
1 polymer ?
#
loop_
_entity_poly.entity_id
_entity_poly.type
_entity_poly.pdbx_seq_one_letter_code
_entity_poly.pdbx_strand_id
1 'polypeptide(L)'
;MHITCPACAATYEIPETLLRPGRRVRCAQCGEEWIPLGAAPEAMPDQTAIAAPPQPAEKPPSLDPPRPAASERSPRAPASSQPERHPRTHPSLWLGWAASVAIVAFALWGGVYYRASVMAAWPPSERLYAALGLAPGSR
;
A
#
# COMPACT_ATOMS: atom_id res chain seq x y z
N MET A 1 -15.24 10.10 0.10
CA MET A 1 -14.10 10.20 1.06
C MET A 1 -12.82 9.77 0.36
N HIS A 2 -11.66 10.18 0.85
CA HIS A 2 -10.36 9.87 0.24
C HIS A 2 -9.59 8.84 1.05
N ILE A 3 -8.92 7.93 0.35
CA ILE A 3 -7.91 7.04 0.96
C ILE A 3 -6.57 7.24 0.28
N THR A 4 -5.50 7.14 1.07
CA THR A 4 -4.13 7.25 0.57
C THR A 4 -3.45 5.90 0.70
N CYS A 5 -2.78 5.46 -0.36
CA CYS A 5 -1.98 4.25 -0.34
C CYS A 5 -0.72 4.46 0.51
N PRO A 6 -0.44 3.61 1.51
CA PRO A 6 0.72 3.76 2.39
C PRO A 6 2.06 3.46 1.68
N ALA A 7 2.02 2.74 0.54
CA ALA A 7 3.22 2.34 -0.19
C ALA A 7 3.67 3.37 -1.25
N CYS A 8 2.74 4.05 -1.93
CA CYS A 8 3.08 4.96 -3.03
C CYS A 8 2.45 6.36 -2.92
N ALA A 9 1.74 6.66 -1.83
CA ALA A 9 1.05 7.93 -1.58
C ALA A 9 -0.03 8.32 -2.63
N ALA A 10 -0.45 7.40 -3.50
CA ALA A 10 -1.58 7.63 -4.40
C ALA A 10 -2.86 7.87 -3.60
N THR A 11 -3.62 8.90 -3.97
CA THR A 11 -4.89 9.28 -3.31
C THR A 11 -6.06 8.90 -4.21
N TYR A 12 -7.07 8.25 -3.64
CA TYR A 12 -8.26 7.77 -4.35
C TYR A 12 -9.52 8.36 -3.73
N GLU A 13 -10.41 8.88 -4.57
CA GLU A 13 -11.77 9.25 -4.17
C GLU A 13 -12.70 8.06 -4.36
N ILE A 14 -13.34 7.63 -3.27
CA ILE A 14 -14.16 6.42 -3.27
C ILE A 14 -15.48 6.73 -2.52
N PRO A 15 -16.63 6.19 -2.97
CA PRO A 15 -17.90 6.31 -2.24
C PRO A 15 -17.99 5.35 -1.04
N GLU A 16 -18.62 5.78 0.05
CA GLU A 16 -18.69 5.05 1.35
C GLU A 16 -19.23 3.63 1.20
N THR A 17 -20.11 3.41 0.22
CA THR A 17 -20.74 2.13 -0.09
C THR A 17 -19.75 1.02 -0.46
N LEU A 18 -18.57 1.39 -0.98
CA LEU A 18 -17.52 0.46 -1.37
C LEU A 18 -16.51 0.20 -0.24
N LEU A 19 -16.42 1.09 0.75
CA LEU A 19 -15.51 0.97 1.89
C LEU A 19 -16.27 0.45 3.11
N ARG A 20 -16.32 -0.87 3.24
CA ARG A 20 -16.80 -1.50 4.48
C ARG A 20 -15.69 -1.53 5.53
N PRO A 21 -16.01 -1.34 6.82
CA PRO A 21 -15.03 -1.49 7.88
C PRO A 21 -14.39 -2.88 7.87
N GLY A 22 -13.06 -2.91 8.01
CA GLY A 22 -12.26 -4.14 7.91
C GLY A 22 -12.09 -4.74 6.51
N ARG A 23 -12.64 -4.13 5.44
CA ARG A 23 -12.40 -4.55 4.05
C ARG A 23 -10.99 -4.15 3.62
N ARG A 24 -10.26 -5.12 3.05
CA ARG A 24 -8.99 -4.84 2.36
C ARG A 24 -9.23 -4.22 0.99
N VAL A 25 -8.42 -3.24 0.63
CA VAL A 25 -8.42 -2.57 -0.67
C VAL A 25 -7.06 -2.73 -1.33
N ARG A 26 -7.02 -2.78 -2.66
CA ARG A 26 -5.80 -2.94 -3.45
C ARG A 26 -5.48 -1.67 -4.24
N CYS A 27 -4.23 -1.23 -4.22
CA CYS A 27 -3.78 -0.06 -4.98
C CYS A 27 -3.73 -0.41 -6.47
N ALA A 28 -4.35 0.40 -7.33
CA ALA A 28 -4.26 0.24 -8.79
C ALA A 28 -2.87 0.61 -9.34
N GLN A 29 -2.10 1.42 -8.60
CA GLN A 29 -0.84 2.00 -9.05
C GLN A 29 0.38 1.17 -8.62
N CYS A 30 0.37 0.64 -7.39
CA CYS A 30 1.46 -0.15 -6.83
C CYS A 30 1.03 -1.50 -6.27
N GLY A 31 -0.22 -1.93 -6.42
CA GLY A 31 -0.66 -3.27 -6.03
C GLY A 31 -0.74 -3.58 -4.53
N GLU A 32 -0.29 -2.69 -3.64
CA GLU A 32 -0.35 -2.86 -2.18
C GLU A 32 -1.78 -3.12 -1.70
N GLU A 33 -1.96 -4.03 -0.75
CA GLU A 33 -3.27 -4.37 -0.17
C GLU A 33 -3.31 -3.96 1.30
N TRP A 34 -4.15 -2.99 1.65
CA TRP A 34 -4.24 -2.45 3.02
C TRP A 34 -5.69 -2.25 3.47
N ILE A 35 -5.88 -2.01 4.77
CA ILE A 35 -7.17 -1.60 5.35
C ILE A 35 -7.09 -0.09 5.60
N PRO A 36 -7.99 0.74 5.04
CA PRO A 36 -7.98 2.18 5.30
C PRO A 36 -8.20 2.48 6.79
N LEU A 37 -7.36 3.34 7.39
CA LEU A 37 -7.39 3.63 8.83
C LEU A 37 -8.69 4.30 9.32
N GLY A 38 -9.48 4.89 8.43
CA GLY A 38 -10.81 5.43 8.76
C GLY A 38 -11.95 4.39 8.80
N ALA A 39 -11.64 3.12 8.56
CA ALA A 39 -12.62 2.02 8.51
C ALA A 39 -12.34 0.94 9.57
N ALA A 40 -11.49 1.23 10.57
CA ALA A 40 -11.29 0.34 11.71
C ALA A 40 -12.50 0.44 12.66
N PRO A 41 -13.09 -0.69 13.12
CA PRO A 41 -14.12 -0.64 14.14
C PRO A 41 -13.54 -0.01 15.41
N GLU A 42 -14.21 1.00 15.95
CA GLU A 42 -13.99 1.43 17.33
C GLU A 42 -14.24 0.22 18.24
N ALA A 43 -13.16 -0.42 18.69
CA ALA A 43 -13.22 -1.36 19.78
C ALA A 43 -13.65 -0.57 21.02
N MET A 44 -14.88 -0.83 21.47
CA MET A 44 -15.44 -0.33 22.72
C MET A 44 -14.40 -0.51 23.85
N PRO A 45 -14.08 0.53 24.65
CA PRO A 45 -13.18 0.37 25.77
C PRO A 45 -13.87 -0.50 26.82
N ASP A 46 -13.22 -1.59 27.18
CA ASP A 46 -13.55 -2.46 28.31
C ASP A 46 -13.43 -1.63 29.61
N GLN A 47 -14.56 -1.05 30.03
CA GLN A 47 -14.71 -0.44 31.33
C GLN A 47 -15.15 -1.52 32.31
N THR A 48 -14.21 -2.08 33.08
CA THR A 48 -14.35 -2.27 34.53
C THR A 48 -12.96 -2.56 35.11
N ALA A 49 -12.32 -1.53 35.65
CA ALA A 49 -11.32 -1.69 36.70
C ALA A 49 -12.03 -1.55 38.05
N ILE A 50 -11.83 -2.52 38.96
CA ILE A 50 -11.66 -2.41 40.43
C ILE A 50 -12.13 -3.72 41.11
N ALA A 51 -11.17 -4.50 41.64
CA ALA A 51 -11.10 -4.98 43.04
C ALA A 51 -10.25 -6.27 43.17
N ALA A 52 -9.35 -6.24 44.14
CA ALA A 52 -8.41 -7.31 44.52
C ALA A 52 -9.11 -8.51 45.23
N PRO A 53 -8.40 -9.63 45.49
CA PRO A 53 -8.93 -11.02 45.44
C PRO A 53 -9.42 -11.61 46.78
N PRO A 54 -10.16 -12.73 46.73
CA PRO A 54 -10.01 -13.78 47.74
C PRO A 54 -9.77 -15.17 47.13
N GLN A 55 -8.85 -15.91 47.77
CA GLN A 55 -8.65 -17.35 47.69
C GLN A 55 -8.70 -17.85 49.15
N PRO A 56 -8.81 -19.16 49.44
CA PRO A 56 -9.58 -20.23 48.78
C PRO A 56 -10.30 -21.21 49.76
N ALA A 57 -11.14 -22.06 49.17
CA ALA A 57 -11.48 -23.46 49.55
C ALA A 57 -12.31 -23.76 50.82
N GLU A 58 -13.55 -24.23 50.61
CA GLU A 58 -14.04 -25.42 51.32
C GLU A 58 -15.03 -26.22 50.45
N LYS A 59 -14.72 -27.50 50.24
CA LYS A 59 -15.49 -28.54 49.52
C LYS A 59 -15.48 -29.74 50.48
N PRO A 60 -16.60 -30.45 50.76
CA PRO A 60 -16.92 -31.70 50.04
C PRO A 60 -18.43 -32.11 50.10
N PRO A 61 -18.85 -33.33 49.70
CA PRO A 61 -18.83 -33.86 48.33
C PRO A 61 -20.20 -34.45 47.89
N SER A 62 -20.29 -34.67 46.58
CA SER A 62 -21.06 -35.73 45.88
C SER A 62 -22.59 -35.65 45.86
N LEU A 63 -23.15 -35.61 44.65
CA LEU A 63 -23.88 -36.73 44.05
C LEU A 63 -24.24 -36.33 42.60
N ASP A 64 -23.55 -36.93 41.63
CA ASP A 64 -23.85 -36.82 40.20
C ASP A 64 -25.24 -37.39 39.86
N PRO A 65 -26.05 -36.68 39.06
CA PRO A 65 -26.99 -37.29 38.13
C PRO A 65 -26.43 -37.24 36.69
N PRO A 66 -26.91 -38.12 35.79
CA PRO A 66 -26.19 -38.55 34.61
C PRO A 66 -26.02 -37.44 33.58
N ARG A 67 -24.79 -37.31 33.06
CA ARG A 67 -24.44 -36.49 31.90
C ARG A 67 -25.05 -37.13 30.63
N PRO A 68 -25.98 -36.48 29.92
CA PRO A 68 -26.20 -36.81 28.52
C PRO A 68 -24.98 -36.34 27.73
N ALA A 69 -24.33 -37.30 27.07
CA ALA A 69 -23.31 -37.05 26.09
C ALA A 69 -23.91 -36.27 24.91
N ALA A 70 -23.61 -34.97 24.81
CA ALA A 70 -23.74 -34.18 23.59
C ALA A 70 -23.03 -32.82 23.77
N SER A 71 -21.70 -32.83 23.79
CA SER A 71 -20.95 -31.68 23.28
C SER A 71 -19.71 -32.27 22.61
N GLU A 72 -19.97 -32.85 21.44
CA GLU A 72 -18.94 -33.22 20.50
C GLU A 72 -18.07 -31.99 20.26
N ARG A 73 -16.85 -32.07 20.82
CA ARG A 73 -15.61 -31.76 20.13
C ARG A 73 -15.73 -30.49 19.29
N SER A 74 -15.55 -29.34 19.94
CA SER A 74 -15.07 -28.13 19.28
C SER A 74 -13.93 -28.52 18.34
N PRO A 75 -14.10 -28.41 17.01
CA PRO A 75 -12.98 -28.50 16.11
C PRO A 75 -12.15 -27.26 16.40
N ARG A 76 -11.05 -27.44 17.15
CA ARG A 76 -9.96 -26.47 17.15
C ARG A 76 -9.50 -26.37 15.70
N ALA A 77 -10.07 -25.41 14.98
CA ALA A 77 -9.65 -25.06 13.64
C ALA A 77 -8.15 -24.72 13.70
N PRO A 78 -7.36 -25.18 12.72
CA PRO A 78 -5.91 -25.17 12.80
C PRO A 78 -5.39 -23.75 12.92
N ALA A 79 -4.27 -23.62 13.63
CA ALA A 79 -3.45 -22.42 13.68
C ALA A 79 -3.42 -21.77 12.29
N SER A 80 -3.92 -20.54 12.23
CA SER A 80 -3.86 -19.72 11.03
C SER A 80 -2.41 -19.66 10.56
N SER A 81 -2.10 -20.38 9.49
CA SER A 81 -0.97 -20.04 8.64
C SER A 81 -1.27 -18.66 8.08
N GLN A 82 -0.89 -17.61 8.81
CA GLN A 82 -0.81 -16.29 8.21
C GLN A 82 0.17 -16.43 7.05
N PRO A 83 -0.25 -16.25 5.79
CA PRO A 83 0.70 -16.20 4.70
C PRO A 83 1.62 -15.04 5.03
N GLU A 84 2.91 -15.33 5.12
CA GLU A 84 3.95 -14.34 5.32
C GLU A 84 3.66 -13.15 4.40
N ARG A 85 3.48 -11.97 4.99
CA ARG A 85 3.41 -10.70 4.26
C ARG A 85 4.77 -10.52 3.59
N HIS A 86 4.92 -11.10 2.41
CA HIS A 86 6.09 -10.90 1.57
C HIS A 86 6.10 -9.42 1.18
N PRO A 87 7.11 -8.62 1.58
CA PRO A 87 7.26 -7.28 1.07
C PRO A 87 7.59 -7.42 -0.41
N ARG A 88 6.58 -7.29 -1.26
CA ARG A 88 6.81 -7.17 -2.70
C ARG A 88 7.35 -5.76 -2.92
N THR A 89 8.66 -5.59 -2.75
CA THR A 89 9.36 -4.44 -3.32
C THR A 89 8.99 -4.39 -4.79
N HIS A 90 8.27 -3.36 -5.22
CA HIS A 90 7.64 -3.30 -6.53
C HIS A 90 8.69 -2.94 -7.61
N PRO A 91 9.29 -3.91 -8.34
CA PRO A 91 10.24 -3.59 -9.41
C PRO A 91 9.60 -2.76 -10.53
N SER A 92 8.26 -2.79 -10.61
CA SER A 92 7.45 -2.02 -11.54
C SER A 92 7.60 -0.50 -11.40
N LEU A 93 7.83 0.03 -10.19
CA LEU A 93 7.99 1.48 -10.00
C LEU A 93 9.35 1.95 -10.54
N TRP A 94 10.39 1.14 -10.31
CA TRP A 94 11.74 1.41 -10.81
C TRP A 94 11.82 1.23 -12.34
N LEU A 95 11.15 0.22 -12.90
CA LEU A 95 11.04 0.04 -14.35
C LEU A 95 10.34 1.23 -15.02
N GLY A 96 9.27 1.75 -14.42
CA GLY A 96 8.57 2.94 -14.92
C GLY A 96 9.49 4.15 -14.95
N TRP A 97 10.22 4.41 -13.86
CA TRP A 97 11.15 5.53 -13.79
C TRP A 97 12.34 5.36 -14.75
N ALA A 98 12.91 4.15 -14.85
CA ALA A 98 13.98 3.85 -15.79
C ALA A 98 13.54 4.05 -17.24
N ALA A 99 12.33 3.62 -17.60
CA ALA A 99 11.76 3.86 -18.93
C ALA A 99 11.57 5.35 -19.21
N SER A 100 11.04 6.13 -18.24
CA SER A 100 10.92 7.59 -18.38
C SER A 100 12.28 8.27 -18.55
N VAL A 101 13.27 7.91 -17.75
CA VAL A 101 14.65 8.45 -17.86
C VAL A 101 15.26 8.10 -19.21
N ALA A 102 15.09 6.86 -19.68
CA ALA A 102 15.58 6.43 -20.98
C ALA A 102 14.93 7.21 -22.14
N ILE A 103 13.61 7.45 -22.08
CA ILE A 103 12.88 8.25 -23.09
C ILE A 103 13.42 9.69 -23.13
N VAL A 104 13.59 10.33 -21.96
CA VAL A 104 14.12 11.70 -21.88
C VAL A 104 15.56 11.76 -22.39
N ALA A 105 16.41 10.81 -21.99
CA ALA A 105 17.79 10.74 -22.46
C ALA A 105 17.86 10.53 -23.98
N PHE A 106 17.02 9.67 -24.54
CA PHE A 106 16.95 9.44 -25.99
C PHE A 106 16.46 10.68 -26.74
N ALA A 107 15.46 11.39 -26.22
CA ALA A 107 14.97 12.64 -26.80
C ALA A 107 16.05 13.74 -26.80
N LEU A 108 16.77 13.90 -25.68
CA LEU A 108 17.88 14.84 -25.58
C LEU A 108 19.03 14.47 -26.53
N TRP A 109 19.40 13.19 -26.58
CA TRP A 109 20.41 12.69 -27.50
C TRP A 109 20.04 12.96 -28.96
N GLY A 110 18.80 12.65 -29.35
CA GLY A 110 18.28 12.93 -30.68
C GLY A 110 18.30 14.43 -31.01
N GLY A 111 17.91 15.27 -30.05
CA GLY A 111 17.94 16.73 -30.20
C GLY A 111 19.36 17.28 -30.41
N VAL A 112 20.36 16.74 -29.73
CA VAL A 112 21.76 17.13 -29.90
C VAL A 112 22.35 16.58 -31.20
N TYR A 113 22.07 15.33 -31.55
CA TYR A 113 22.62 14.69 -32.75
C TYR A 113 22.02 15.27 -34.05
N TYR A 114 20.70 15.50 -34.07
CA TYR A 114 19.97 16.10 -35.21
C TYR A 114 19.72 17.60 -35.03
N ARG A 115 20.57 18.29 -34.26
CA ARG A 115 20.44 19.71 -33.93
C ARG A 115 20.12 20.60 -35.14
N ALA A 116 20.70 20.30 -36.32
CA ALA A 116 20.46 21.08 -37.54
C ALA A 116 19.02 20.96 -38.06
N SER A 117 18.43 19.75 -38.03
CA SER A 117 17.03 19.52 -38.40
C SER A 117 16.07 20.12 -37.36
N VAL A 118 16.44 20.09 -36.08
CA VAL A 118 15.67 20.70 -34.99
C VAL A 118 15.66 22.22 -35.12
N MET A 119 16.81 22.83 -35.41
CA MET A 119 16.92 24.28 -35.68
C MET A 119 16.13 24.69 -36.92
N ALA A 120 16.15 23.87 -37.98
CA ALA A 120 15.39 24.14 -39.20
C ALA A 120 13.86 24.07 -39.00
N ALA A 121 13.38 23.17 -38.15
CA ALA A 121 11.94 23.06 -37.84
C ALA A 121 11.47 24.05 -36.77
N TRP A 122 12.36 24.47 -35.85
CA TRP A 122 12.02 25.35 -34.74
C TRP A 122 13.11 26.41 -34.49
N PRO A 123 13.10 27.52 -35.26
CA PRO A 123 14.09 28.61 -35.18
C PRO A 123 14.33 29.20 -33.78
N PRO A 124 13.34 29.30 -32.86
CA PRO A 124 13.59 29.83 -31.50
C PRO A 124 14.61 29.02 -30.70
N SER A 125 14.83 27.75 -31.04
CA SER A 125 15.76 26.86 -30.33
C SER A 125 17.22 27.29 -30.48
N GLU A 126 17.56 28.09 -31.49
CA GLU A 126 18.91 28.63 -31.70
C GLU A 126 19.44 29.40 -30.48
N ARG A 127 18.58 30.19 -29.81
CA ARG A 127 18.97 30.94 -28.60
C ARG A 127 19.31 30.01 -27.45
N LEU A 128 18.57 28.91 -27.31
CA LEU A 128 18.79 27.91 -26.27
C LEU A 128 20.12 27.19 -26.51
N TYR A 129 20.37 26.73 -27.74
CA TYR A 129 21.63 26.07 -28.10
C TYR A 129 22.83 27.03 -28.09
N ALA A 130 22.65 28.31 -28.43
CA ALA A 130 23.68 29.33 -28.31
C ALA A 130 24.06 29.61 -26.85
N ALA A 131 23.07 29.72 -25.95
CA ALA A 131 23.31 29.86 -24.52
C ALA A 131 24.06 28.65 -23.92
N LEU A 132 23.81 27.45 -24.47
CA LEU A 132 24.49 26.21 -24.09
C LEU A 132 25.87 26.03 -24.76
N GLY A 133 26.31 26.96 -25.62
CA GLY A 133 27.59 26.88 -26.33
C GLY A 133 27.66 25.79 -27.43
N LEU A 134 26.51 25.26 -27.85
CA LEU A 134 26.39 24.19 -28.84
C LEU A 134 26.04 24.71 -30.24
N ALA A 135 26.01 26.03 -30.43
CA ALA A 135 25.71 26.66 -31.71
C ALA A 135 26.86 26.43 -32.73
N PRO A 136 26.55 26.08 -33.99
CA PRO A 136 27.55 25.73 -35.00
C PRO A 136 28.42 26.89 -35.51
N GLY A 137 28.20 28.14 -35.04
CA GLY A 137 28.87 29.35 -35.53
C GLY A 137 29.95 29.96 -34.62
N SER A 138 30.47 29.23 -33.63
CA SER A 138 31.50 29.76 -32.70
C SER A 138 32.95 29.53 -33.17
N ARG A 139 33.20 29.46 -34.49
CA ARG A 139 34.54 29.48 -35.07
C ARG A 139 34.56 30.32 -36.33
#